data_AF-A0A7V3VIS7-F1
#
_entry.id   AF-A0A7V3VIS7-F1
#
_cell.length_a   1.000
_cell.length_b   1.000
_cell.length_c   1.000
_cell.angle_alpha   90.00
_cell.angle_beta   90.00
_cell.angle_gamma   90.00
#
_symmetry.space_group_name_H-M   'P 1'
#
loop_
_entity.id
_entity.type
_entity.pdbx_description
1 polymer ?
#
loop_
_entity_poly.entity_id
_entity_poly.type
_entity_poly.pdbx_seq_one_letter_code
_entity_poly.pdbx_strand_id
1 'polypeptide(L)' 'MGLQSDKKTLQGNVQPWRCDLCGEPFAPGLDAICIRCGRLCCPEHRVTEGRPGTPGLCAECAAAASRPGDEGQ' A
#
# COMPACT_ATOMS: atom_id res chain seq x y z
N MET A 1 13.63 -49.11 -0.56
CA MET A 1 12.80 -48.23 0.29
C MET A 1 13.31 -46.81 0.10
N GLY A 2 12.58 -46.03 -0.71
CA GLY A 2 13.03 -44.71 -1.17
C GLY A 2 12.97 -43.67 -0.06
N LEU A 3 14.05 -42.89 0.09
CA LEU A 3 14.03 -41.67 0.88
C LEU A 3 13.06 -40.70 0.18
N GLN A 4 11.91 -40.47 0.80
CA GLN A 4 11.05 -39.35 0.46
C GLN A 4 11.84 -38.07 0.76
N SER A 5 12.35 -37.44 -0.30
CA SER A 5 12.71 -36.03 -0.24
C SER A 5 11.42 -35.27 0.01
N ASP A 6 11.14 -34.95 1.26
CA ASP A 6 10.32 -33.81 1.64
C ASP A 6 10.96 -32.56 1.03
N LYS A 7 10.64 -32.31 -0.24
CA LYS A 7 10.64 -30.98 -0.82
C LYS A 7 9.60 -30.21 -0.01
N LYS A 8 9.97 -29.78 1.19
CA LYS A 8 9.37 -28.62 1.85
C LYS A 8 9.60 -27.49 0.87
N THR A 9 8.64 -27.29 -0.01
CA THR A 9 8.47 -26.06 -0.74
C THR A 9 8.60 -24.99 0.32
N LEU A 10 9.69 -24.23 0.27
CA LEU A 10 9.77 -22.92 0.87
C LEU A 10 8.70 -22.09 0.13
N GLN A 11 7.43 -22.37 0.41
CA GLN A 11 6.35 -21.44 0.21
C GLN A 11 6.66 -20.36 1.23
N GLY A 12 7.54 -19.45 0.82
CA GLY A 12 7.90 -18.28 1.59
C GLY A 12 6.60 -17.69 2.06
N ASN A 13 6.47 -17.59 3.38
CA ASN A 13 5.34 -16.94 4.05
C ASN A 13 5.40 -15.45 3.72
N VAL A 14 5.20 -15.09 2.45
CA VAL A 14 5.00 -13.73 2.00
C VAL A 14 3.63 -13.37 2.51
N GLN A 15 3.58 -12.89 3.75
CA GLN A 15 2.38 -12.30 4.30
C GLN A 15 1.99 -11.18 3.32
N PRO A 16 0.78 -11.25 2.73
CA PRO A 16 0.34 -10.20 1.82
C PRO A 16 0.29 -8.88 2.60
N TRP A 17 0.74 -7.81 1.96
CA TRP A 17 0.66 -6.49 2.54
C TRP A 17 -0.81 -6.14 2.72
N ARG A 18 -1.18 -5.50 3.82
CA ARG A 18 -2.57 -5.13 4.11
C ARG A 18 -2.73 -3.64 4.00
N CYS A 19 -3.83 -3.21 3.39
CA CYS A 19 -4.16 -1.80 3.31
C CYS A 19 -4.55 -1.29 4.72
N ASP A 20 -3.95 -0.19 5.18
CA ASP A 20 -4.32 0.45 6.46
C ASP A 20 -5.75 1.02 6.46
N LEU A 21 -6.34 1.25 5.28
CA LEU A 21 -7.68 1.82 5.13
C LEU A 21 -8.79 0.77 5.14
N CYS A 22 -8.63 -0.28 4.33
CA CYS A 22 -9.67 -1.33 4.20
C CYS A 22 -9.29 -2.68 4.82
N GLY A 23 -8.04 -2.88 5.25
CA GLY A 23 -7.56 -4.14 5.82
C GLY A 23 -7.32 -5.28 4.81
N GLU A 24 -7.72 -5.07 3.55
CA GLU A 24 -7.63 -6.08 2.51
C GLU A 24 -6.18 -6.35 2.10
N PRO A 25 -5.83 -7.63 1.88
CA PRO A 25 -4.54 -8.01 1.37
C PRO A 25 -4.37 -7.51 -0.08
N PHE A 26 -3.21 -6.97 -0.40
CA PHE A 26 -2.87 -6.51 -1.75
C PHE A 26 -1.42 -6.82 -2.10
N ALA A 27 -1.15 -6.90 -3.41
CA ALA A 27 0.22 -7.04 -3.90
C ALA A 27 0.95 -5.70 -3.76
N PRO A 28 2.07 -5.63 -3.00
CA PRO A 28 2.84 -4.41 -2.86
C PRO A 28 3.43 -4.02 -4.22
N GLY A 29 3.19 -2.79 -4.67
CA GLY A 29 3.99 -2.14 -5.69
C GLY A 29 5.09 -1.28 -5.06
N LEU A 30 6.02 -0.77 -5.88
CA LEU A 30 7.04 0.21 -5.43
C LEU A 30 6.40 1.44 -4.74
N ASP A 31 5.16 1.76 -5.11
CA ASP A 31 4.42 2.96 -4.68
C ASP A 31 3.27 2.66 -3.71
N ALA A 32 3.36 1.56 -2.94
CA ALA A 32 2.31 1.15 -1.99
C ALA A 32 2.24 2.02 -0.72
N ILE A 33 3.24 2.86 -0.47
CA ILE A 33 3.38 3.65 0.77
C ILE A 33 3.04 5.10 0.49
N CYS A 34 2.14 5.68 1.29
CA CYS A 34 1.83 7.11 1.22
C CYS A 34 3.01 7.95 1.71
N ILE A 35 3.54 8.84 0.86
CA ILE A 35 4.72 9.67 1.21
C ILE A 35 4.45 10.71 2.31
N ARG A 36 3.18 11.03 2.61
CA ARG A 36 2.80 12.02 3.63
C ARG A 36 2.59 11.43 5.02
N CYS A 37 2.02 10.23 5.11
CA CYS A 37 1.67 9.60 6.39
C CYS A 37 2.32 8.23 6.63
N GLY A 38 3.03 7.67 5.64
CA GLY A 38 3.70 6.38 5.73
C GLY A 38 2.79 5.15 5.73
N ARG A 39 1.47 5.32 5.58
CA ARG A 39 0.50 4.21 5.56
C ARG A 39 0.60 3.39 4.27
N LEU A 40 0.33 2.09 4.39
CA LEU A 40 0.22 1.18 3.25
C LEU A 40 -1.17 1.27 2.64
N CYS A 41 -1.25 1.57 1.36
CA CYS A 41 -2.52 1.75 0.66
C CYS A 41 -2.58 0.86 -0.57
N CYS A 42 -3.69 0.10 -0.67
CA CYS A 42 -3.98 -0.66 -1.88
C CYS A 42 -4.23 0.29 -3.07
N PRO A 43 -4.10 -0.20 -4.32
CA PRO A 43 -4.34 0.58 -5.54
C PRO A 43 -5.67 1.36 -5.55
N GLU A 44 -6.72 0.83 -4.95
CA GLU A 44 -8.04 1.47 -4.86
C GLU A 44 -8.05 2.71 -3.94
N HIS A 45 -7.24 2.68 -2.88
CA HIS A 45 -7.16 3.74 -1.87
C HIS A 45 -5.93 4.66 -2.05
N ARG A 46 -5.14 4.41 -3.09
CA ARG A 46 -3.97 5.22 -3.46
C ARG A 46 -4.33 6.08 -4.67
N VAL A 47 -3.76 7.28 -4.77
CA VAL A 47 -4.00 8.16 -5.91
C VAL A 47 -2.94 7.86 -6.99
N THR A 48 -3.33 7.13 -8.04
CA THR A 48 -2.45 6.58 -9.09
C THR A 48 -2.35 7.42 -10.34
N GLU A 49 -2.19 8.74 -10.19
CA GLU A 49 -2.11 9.67 -11.32
C GLU A 49 -3.46 10.02 -11.95
N GLY A 50 -3.61 11.31 -12.25
CA GLY A 50 -4.86 11.93 -12.71
C GLY A 50 -5.01 13.37 -12.21
N ARG A 51 -4.31 13.74 -11.13
CA ARG A 51 -4.23 15.12 -10.65
C ARG A 51 -2.77 15.58 -10.66
N PRO A 52 -2.41 16.62 -11.44
CA PRO A 52 -1.05 17.16 -11.40
C PRO A 52 -0.77 17.70 -9.99
N GLY A 53 0.14 17.06 -9.25
CA GLY A 53 0.68 17.61 -8.00
C GLY A 53 0.86 16.65 -6.81
N THR A 54 0.32 15.42 -6.83
CA THR A 54 0.48 14.51 -5.67
C THR A 54 0.60 13.02 -6.03
N PRO A 55 1.63 12.60 -6.78
CA PRO A 55 1.94 11.17 -6.92
C PRO A 55 2.35 10.59 -5.55
N GLY A 56 1.90 9.38 -5.24
CA GLY A 56 2.31 8.67 -4.00
C GLY A 56 1.56 9.07 -2.72
N LEU A 57 0.39 9.72 -2.81
CA LEU A 57 -0.48 9.97 -1.66
C LEU A 57 -1.64 8.95 -1.57
N CYS A 58 -2.06 8.64 -0.35
CA CYS A 58 -3.34 7.98 -0.10
C CYS A 58 -4.51 8.94 -0.35
N ALA A 59 -5.70 8.39 -0.59
CA ALA A 59 -6.91 9.17 -0.87
C ALA A 59 -7.19 10.26 0.18
N GLU A 60 -7.01 9.95 1.47
CA GLU A 60 -7.17 10.93 2.56
C GLU A 60 -6.17 12.09 2.47
N CYS A 61 -4.88 11.78 2.31
CA CYS A 61 -3.81 12.78 2.22
C CYS A 61 -3.90 13.63 0.95
N ALA A 62 -4.35 13.02 -0.16
CA ALA A 62 -4.60 13.72 -1.41
C ALA A 62 -5.82 14.65 -1.29
N ALA A 63 -6.91 14.21 -0.64
CA ALA A 63 -8.06 15.05 -0.34
C ALA A 63 -7.66 16.25 0.54
N ALA A 64 -6.84 16.02 1.58
CA ALA A 64 -6.31 17.07 2.42
C ALA A 64 -5.40 18.05 1.67
N ALA A 65 -4.52 17.57 0.77
CA ALA A 65 -3.67 18.42 -0.07
C ALA A 65 -4.48 19.24 -1.10
N SER A 66 -5.67 18.75 -1.47
CA SER A 66 -6.56 19.40 -2.43
C SER A 66 -7.39 20.52 -1.81
N ARG A 67 -7.47 20.56 -0.47
CA ARG A 67 -8.14 21.63 0.28
C ARG A 67 -7.09 22.67 0.64
N PRO A 68 -7.09 23.86 0.00
CA PRO A 68 -6.26 24.95 0.48
C PRO A 68 -6.83 25.40 1.84
N GLY A 69 -6.18 25.02 2.94
CA GLY A 69 -6.51 25.50 4.28
C GLY A 69 -6.76 24.40 5.31
N ASP A 70 -5.68 23.90 5.90
CA ASP A 70 -5.67 23.46 7.30
C ASP A 70 -4.26 23.71 7.85
N GLU A 71 -3.85 24.98 7.84
CA GLU A 71 -2.79 25.47 8.73
C GLU A 71 -3.47 25.78 10.06
N GLY A 72 -3.37 24.85 11.00
CA GLY A 72 -3.92 25.00 12.34
C GLY A 72 -3.06 24.27 13.35
N GLN A 73 -1.89 24.83 13.68
CA GLN A 73 -1.25 24.72 15.00
C GLN A 73 -0.54 26.03 15.34
#